data_AF-A0A7W4UQN2-F1
#
_entry.id   AF-A0A7W4UQN2-F1
#
_cell.length_a   1.000
_cell.length_b   1.000
_cell.length_c   1.000
_cell.angle_alpha   90.00
_cell.angle_beta   90.00
_cell.angle_gamma   90.00
#
_symmetry.space_group_name_H-M   'P 1'
#
loop_
_entity.id
_entity.type
_entity.pdbx_description
1 polymer ?
#
loop_
_entity_poly.entity_id
_entity_poly.type
_entity_poly.pdbx_seq_one_letter_code
_entity_poly.pdbx_strand_id
1 'polypeptide(L)' 'MVKVIAVIRPVASETIEAEGDSYEEAKAKIEAMVPEGYELLSVRSAK' A
#
# COMPACT_ATOMS: atom_id res chain seq x y z
N MET A 1 35.20 -3.55 -23.27
CA MET A 1 34.60 -3.45 -21.92
C MET A 1 33.29 -2.70 -22.07
N VAL A 2 32.16 -3.29 -21.68
CA VAL A 2 30.83 -2.69 -21.90
C VAL A 2 30.27 -2.18 -20.58
N LYS A 3 29.79 -0.94 -20.58
CA LYS A 3 29.14 -0.29 -19.43
C LYS A 3 27.64 -0.21 -19.73
N VAL A 4 26.82 -0.65 -18.78
CA VAL A 4 25.35 -0.57 -18.87
C VAL A 4 24.85 0.24 -17.69
N ILE A 5 23.87 1.11 -17.94
CA ILE A 5 23.23 1.96 -16.93
C ILE A 5 21.74 1.67 -16.99
N ALA A 6 21.13 1.39 -15.84
CA ALA A 6 19.71 1.18 -15.69
C ALA A 6 19.14 2.21 -14.70
N VAL A 7 17.89 2.61 -14.93
CA VAL A 7 17.12 3.45 -14.02
C VAL A 7 15.96 2.62 -13.50
N ILE A 8 15.93 2.39 -12.20
CA ILE A 8 14.79 1.77 -11.51
C ILE A 8 13.98 2.86 -10.83
N ARG A 9 12.66 2.77 -10.89
CA ARG A 9 11.75 3.57 -10.06
C ARG A 9 11.20 2.64 -8.98
N PRO A 10 11.33 2.96 -7.68
CA PRO A 10 10.61 2.21 -6.66
C PRO A 10 9.11 2.40 -6.92
N VAL A 11 8.36 1.30 -6.97
CA VAL A 11 6.89 1.36 -6.93
C VAL A 11 6.53 2.20 -5.70
N ALA A 12 5.78 3.28 -5.89
CA ALA A 12 5.43 4.18 -4.81
C ALA A 12 4.42 3.46 -3.90
N SER A 13 4.92 2.82 -2.83
CA SER A 13 4.09 2.26 -1.78
C SER A 13 3.72 3.36 -0.79
N GLU A 14 2.43 3.62 -0.64
CA GLU A 14 1.89 4.54 0.36
C GLU A 14 1.24 3.72 1.48
N THR A 15 1.54 4.08 2.73
CA THR A 15 0.88 3.47 3.90
C THR A 15 -0.34 4.31 4.24
N ILE A 16 -1.51 3.68 4.25
CA ILE A 16 -2.76 4.27 4.72
C ILE A 16 -3.19 3.61 6.03
N GLU A 17 -3.77 4.41 6.92
CA GLU A 17 -4.23 3.98 8.24
C GLU A 17 -5.72 4.27 8.41
N ALA A 18 -6.44 3.35 9.04
CA ALA A 18 -7.85 3.51 9.38
C ALA A 18 -8.15 2.84 10.72
N GLU A 19 -8.97 3.50 11.53
CA GLU A 19 -9.47 2.98 12.81
C GLU A 19 -10.89 2.43 12.65
N GLY A 20 -11.20 1.37 13.39
CA GLY A 20 -12.52 0.75 13.45
C GLY A 20 -12.68 -0.03 14.75
N ASP A 21 -13.93 -0.28 15.15
CA ASP A 21 -14.25 -0.99 16.38
C ASP A 21 -13.94 -2.50 16.26
N SER A 22 -13.75 -2.99 15.03
CA SER A 22 -13.24 -4.31 14.71
C SER A 22 -12.23 -4.26 13.55
N TYR A 23 -11.43 -5.33 13.42
CA TYR A 23 -10.52 -5.48 12.28
C TYR A 23 -11.25 -5.43 10.93
N GLU A 24 -12.45 -6.02 10.85
CA GLU A 24 -13.25 -6.07 9.63
C GLU A 24 -13.72 -4.68 9.22
N GLU A 25 -14.11 -3.85 10.20
CA GLU A 25 -14.50 -2.46 9.95
C GLU A 25 -13.30 -1.61 9.52
N ALA A 26 -12.16 -1.74 10.19
CA ALA A 26 -10.93 -1.04 9.83
C ALA A 26 -10.44 -1.46 8.42
N LYS A 27 -10.51 -2.75 8.09
CA LYS A 27 -10.15 -3.28 6.77
C LYS A 27 -11.06 -2.73 5.66
N ALA A 28 -12.37 -2.66 5.89
CA ALA A 28 -13.30 -2.09 4.92
C ALA A 28 -13.01 -0.61 4.63
N LYS A 29 -12.61 0.16 5.67
CA LYS A 29 -12.19 1.56 5.51
C LYS A 29 -10.89 1.67 4.68
N ILE A 30 -9.91 0.79 4.94
CA ILE A 30 -8.68 0.73 4.14
C ILE A 30 -8.98 0.43 2.67
N GLU A 31 -9.85 -0.54 2.37
CA GLU A 31 -10.23 -0.89 1.00
C GLU A 31 -10.90 0.29 0.27
N ALA A 32 -11.72 1.07 0.96
CA ALA A 32 -12.34 2.26 0.40
C ALA A 32 -11.37 3.44 0.19
N MET A 33 -10.24 3.46 0.89
CA MET A 33 -9.21 4.49 0.79
C MET A 33 -8.15 4.20 -0.27
N VAL A 34 -8.18 3.02 -0.91
CA VAL A 34 -7.22 2.67 -1.97
C VAL A 34 -7.44 3.57 -3.18
N PRO A 35 -6.42 4.35 -3.62
CA PRO A 35 -6.56 5.21 -4.78
C PRO A 35 -6.73 4.42 -6.09
N GLU A 36 -7.31 5.06 -7.10
CA GLU A 36 -7.47 4.44 -8.42
C GLU A 36 -6.09 4.08 -9.03
N GLY A 37 -5.96 2.84 -9.51
CA GLY A 37 -4.71 2.32 -10.08
C GLY A 37 -3.71 1.77 -9.06
N TYR A 38 -4.04 1.77 -7.77
CA TYR A 38 -3.23 1.17 -6.71
C TYR A 38 -3.76 -0.22 -6.35
N GLU A 39 -2.86 -1.13 -5.99
CA GLU A 39 -3.19 -2.47 -5.51
C GLU A 39 -2.84 -2.58 -4.02
N LEU A 40 -3.79 -3.08 -3.24
CA LEU A 40 -3.61 -3.30 -1.80
C LEU A 40 -2.74 -4.54 -1.56
N LEU A 41 -1.48 -4.34 -1.17
CA LEU A 41 -0.52 -5.45 -1.03
C LEU A 41 -0.62 -6.20 0.31
N SER A 42 -0.92 -5.50 1.41
CA SER A 42 -1.01 -6.10 2.74
C SER A 42 -1.80 -5.23 3.72
N VAL A 43 -2.64 -5.84 4.55
CA VAL A 43 -3.35 -5.17 5.66
C VAL A 43 -2.98 -5.86 6.98
N ARG A 44 -2.54 -5.08 7.96
CA ARG A 44 -2.14 -5.56 9.30
C ARG A 44 -2.70 -4.62 10.36
N SER A 45 -2.97 -5.14 11.54
CA SER A 45 -3.26 -4.30 12.70
C SER A 45 -2.00 -3.51 13.09
N ALA A 46 -2.18 -2.23 13.41
CA ALA A 46 -1.14 -1.47 14.09
C ALA A 46 -0.93 -2.08 15.48
N LYS A 47 0.33 -2.29 15.87
CA LYS A 47 0.71 -2.85 17.17
C LYS A 47 1.14 -1.73 18.10
#